data_AF-A0A8T7BK78-F1
#
_entry.id   AF-A0A8T7BK78-F1
#
_cell.length_a   1.000
_cell.length_b   1.000
_cell.length_c   1.000
_cell.angle_alpha   90.00
_cell.angle_beta   90.00
_cell.angle_gamma   90.00
#
_symmetry.space_group_name_H-M   'P 1'
#
loop_
_entity.id
_entity.type
_entity.pdbx_description
1 polymer ?
#
loop_
_entity_poly.entity_id
_entity_poly.type
_entity_poly.pdbx_seq_one_letter_code
_entity_poly.pdbx_strand_id
1 'polypeptide(L)'
;FSYNIIHRHAEKEIFPIAADKGIATLINMPFQRGELFKRTANQPLPGWASEIDCSSWAQIFLKYSVSHPGATCVIPATSSIKHMQDNMQGGYGRLPDAALRKRMAKDFESLV
;
A
#
# COMPACT_ATOMS: atom_id res chain seq x y z
N PHE A 1 6.28 -8.00 -9.06
CA PHE A 1 4.89 -8.24 -9.52
C PHE A 1 3.98 -7.15 -8.96
N SER A 2 2.72 -7.09 -9.37
CA SER A 2 1.76 -6.07 -8.90
C SER A 2 1.12 -6.49 -7.58
N TYR A 3 1.16 -5.61 -6.59
CA TYR A 3 0.42 -5.79 -5.34
C TYR A 3 0.05 -4.43 -4.77
N ASN A 4 -1.24 -4.24 -4.45
CA ASN A 4 -1.80 -3.04 -3.85
C ASN A 4 -3.19 -3.36 -3.27
N ILE A 5 -3.87 -2.36 -2.71
CA ILE A 5 -5.12 -2.53 -1.97
C ILE A 5 -6.27 -3.15 -2.78
N ILE A 6 -6.26 -3.02 -4.12
CA ILE A 6 -7.26 -3.63 -5.02
C ILE A 6 -6.73 -4.85 -5.78
N HIS A 7 -5.42 -4.98 -5.96
CA HIS A 7 -4.77 -6.13 -6.61
C HIS A 7 -4.04 -6.99 -5.58
N ARG A 8 -4.78 -7.92 -4.98
CA ARG A 8 -4.33 -8.76 -3.85
C ARG A 8 -4.01 -10.22 -4.21
N HIS A 9 -4.03 -10.57 -5.50
CA HIS A 9 -3.80 -11.95 -5.97
C HIS A 9 -2.47 -12.55 -5.46
N ALA A 10 -1.43 -11.71 -5.33
CA ALA A 10 -0.14 -12.12 -4.83
C ALA A 10 -0.18 -12.76 -3.42
N GLU A 11 -1.18 -12.42 -2.59
CA GLU A 11 -1.39 -13.02 -1.27
C GLU A 11 -1.67 -14.52 -1.32
N LYS A 12 -2.27 -15.02 -2.42
CA LYS A 12 -2.68 -16.42 -2.55
C LYS A 12 -1.61 -17.33 -3.15
N GLU A 13 -0.75 -16.78 -4.01
CA GLU A 13 0.18 -17.58 -4.80
C GLU A 13 1.63 -17.12 -4.64
N ILE A 14 1.92 -15.86 -4.98
CA ILE A 14 3.30 -15.39 -5.10
C ILE A 14 3.98 -15.24 -3.74
N PHE A 15 3.32 -14.62 -2.76
CA PHE A 15 3.91 -14.42 -1.44
C PHE A 15 4.20 -15.73 -0.69
N PRO A 16 3.28 -16.73 -0.65
CA PRO A 16 3.59 -18.03 -0.05
C PRO A 16 4.79 -18.72 -0.70
N ILE A 17 4.86 -18.75 -2.04
CA ILE A 17 5.98 -19.38 -2.77
C ILE A 17 7.29 -18.65 -2.49
N ALA A 18 7.29 -17.31 -2.52
CA ALA A 18 8.48 -16.52 -2.24
C ALA A 18 9.00 -16.75 -0.80
N ALA A 19 8.09 -16.82 0.17
CA ALA A 19 8.43 -17.12 1.56
C ALA A 19 9.02 -18.53 1.72
N ASP A 20 8.40 -19.55 1.11
CA ASP A 20 8.89 -20.94 1.12
C ASP A 20 10.30 -21.08 0.51
N LYS A 21 10.60 -20.29 -0.53
CA LYS A 21 11.89 -20.31 -1.24
C LYS A 21 12.91 -19.31 -0.71
N GLY A 22 12.59 -18.52 0.31
CA GLY A 22 13.49 -17.47 0.82
C GLY A 22 13.81 -16.38 -0.19
N ILE A 23 12.89 -16.07 -1.11
CA ILE A 23 13.07 -15.08 -2.18
C ILE A 23 12.53 -13.72 -1.73
N ALA A 24 13.38 -12.69 -1.80
CA ALA A 24 12.95 -11.31 -1.59
C ALA A 24 12.01 -10.84 -2.72
N THR A 25 10.99 -10.06 -2.38
CA THR A 25 10.01 -9.57 -3.36
C THR A 25 10.09 -8.07 -3.59
N LEU A 26 9.89 -7.67 -4.84
CA LEU A 26 9.82 -6.27 -5.26
C LEU A 26 8.42 -5.95 -5.80
N ILE A 27 7.70 -5.07 -5.12
CA ILE A 27 6.31 -4.73 -5.41
C ILE A 27 6.23 -3.56 -6.39
N ASN A 28 5.66 -3.83 -7.55
CA ASN A 28 5.41 -2.87 -8.62
C ASN A 28 3.95 -2.38 -8.56
N MET A 29 3.70 -1.22 -9.17
CA MET A 29 2.39 -0.58 -9.29
C MET A 29 1.64 -0.43 -7.94
N PRO A 30 2.29 0.07 -6.88
CA PRO A 30 1.61 0.28 -5.59
C PRO A 30 0.45 1.28 -5.70
N PHE A 31 0.50 2.20 -6.68
CA PHE A 31 -0.56 3.17 -6.97
C PHE A 31 -1.45 2.79 -8.17
N GLN A 32 -1.28 1.60 -8.74
CA GLN A 32 -1.99 1.14 -9.93
C GLN A 32 -2.00 2.18 -11.06
N ARG A 33 -0.83 2.71 -11.44
CA ARG A 33 -0.68 3.76 -12.47
C ARG A 33 -1.53 5.02 -12.19
N GLY A 34 -1.71 5.35 -10.91
CA GLY A 34 -2.46 6.51 -10.45
C GLY A 34 -3.96 6.29 -10.34
N GLU A 35 -4.47 5.11 -10.70
CA GLU A 35 -5.90 4.78 -10.61
C GLU A 35 -6.42 4.89 -9.17
N LEU A 36 -5.61 4.51 -8.18
CA LEU A 36 -6.01 4.64 -6.78
C LEU A 36 -6.28 6.09 -6.37
N PHE A 37 -5.50 7.05 -6.89
CA PHE A 37 -5.72 8.47 -6.63
C PHE A 37 -6.97 9.02 -7.31
N LYS A 38 -7.35 8.49 -8.47
CA LYS A 38 -8.62 8.88 -9.13
C LYS A 38 -9.82 8.51 -8.28
N ARG A 39 -9.79 7.31 -7.68
CA ARG A 39 -10.84 6.80 -6.80
C ARG A 39 -10.96 7.58 -5.50
N THR A 40 -9.87 8.16 -5.01
CA THR A 40 -9.84 8.88 -3.73
C THR A 40 -9.71 10.40 -3.86
N ALA A 41 -9.84 10.96 -5.06
CA ALA A 41 -9.56 12.37 -5.34
C ALA A 41 -10.38 13.34 -4.46
N ASN A 42 -11.63 12.98 -4.15
CA ASN A 42 -12.55 13.79 -3.34
C ASN A 42 -12.87 13.15 -1.99
N GLN A 43 -12.13 12.12 -1.58
CA GLN A 43 -12.38 11.40 -0.34
C GLN A 43 -11.44 11.92 0.76
N PRO A 44 -11.97 12.30 1.94
CA PRO A 44 -11.13 12.58 3.09
C PRO A 44 -10.36 11.31 3.48
N LEU A 45 -9.24 11.48 4.20
CA LEU A 45 -8.57 10.33 4.79
C LEU A 45 -9.51 9.66 5.79
N PRO A 46 -9.53 8.31 5.85
CA PRO A 46 -10.27 7.60 6.88
C PRO A 46 -9.80 8.01 8.28
N GLY A 47 -10.71 8.02 9.27
CA GLY A 47 -10.36 8.43 10.64
C GLY A 47 -9.22 7.60 11.27
N TRP A 48 -9.04 6.35 10.82
CA TRP A 48 -7.94 5.49 11.26
C TRP A 48 -6.58 5.82 10.62
N ALA A 49 -6.51 6.72 9.64
CA ALA A 49 -5.25 7.06 8.97
C ALA A 49 -4.19 7.58 9.96
N SER A 50 -4.62 8.31 10.98
CA SER A 50 -3.74 8.79 12.05
C SER A 50 -3.23 7.67 12.97
N GLU A 51 -3.92 6.53 13.07
CA GLU A 51 -3.47 5.36 13.84
C GLU A 51 -2.16 4.79 13.27
N ILE A 52 -1.94 4.98 11.96
CA ILE A 52 -0.72 4.59 11.25
C ILE A 52 0.08 5.80 10.77
N ASP A 53 -0.04 6.95 11.44
CA ASP A 53 0.75 8.15 11.17
C ASP A 53 0.65 8.65 9.71
N CYS A 54 -0.47 8.38 9.02
CA CYS A 54 -0.67 8.80 7.65
C CYS A 54 -1.33 10.18 7.54
N SER A 55 -0.77 11.04 6.69
CA SER A 55 -1.31 12.35 6.32
C SER A 55 -1.67 12.46 4.83
N SER A 56 -1.51 11.39 4.05
CA SER A 56 -1.90 11.34 2.63
C SER A 56 -2.37 9.94 2.20
N TRP A 57 -3.13 9.90 1.09
CA TRP A 57 -3.53 8.64 0.46
C TRP A 57 -2.34 7.86 -0.10
N ALA A 58 -1.28 8.54 -0.55
CA ALA A 58 -0.06 7.89 -1.03
C ALA A 58 0.58 7.05 0.09
N GLN A 59 0.69 7.61 1.29
CA GLN A 59 1.22 6.91 2.46
C GLN A 59 0.34 5.71 2.83
N ILE A 60 -0.99 5.84 2.79
CA ILE A 60 -1.92 4.73 3.04
C ILE A 60 -1.68 3.57 2.06
N PHE A 61 -1.60 3.85 0.76
CA PHE A 61 -1.39 2.79 -0.25
C PHE A 61 -0.03 2.12 -0.14
N LEU A 62 1.02 2.90 0.19
CA LEU A 62 2.36 2.36 0.41
C LEU A 62 2.42 1.51 1.68
N LYS A 63 1.85 1.99 2.79
CA LYS A 63 1.80 1.25 4.06
C LYS A 63 0.97 -0.02 3.96
N TYR A 64 -0.13 -0.01 3.20
CA TYR A 64 -0.88 -1.22 2.89
C TYR A 64 0.03 -2.29 2.26
N SER A 65 0.82 -1.88 1.26
CA SER A 65 1.64 -2.77 0.46
C SER A 65 2.86 -3.28 1.24
N VAL A 66 3.63 -2.37 1.85
CA VAL A 66 4.92 -2.68 2.52
C VAL A 66 4.73 -3.40 3.86
N SER A 67 3.57 -3.27 4.50
CA SER A 67 3.32 -3.95 5.78
C SER A 67 3.00 -5.45 5.63
N HIS A 68 2.69 -5.93 4.42
CA HIS A 68 2.47 -7.35 4.18
C HIS A 68 3.79 -8.11 4.37
N PRO A 69 3.86 -9.18 5.20
CA PRO A 69 5.11 -9.87 5.51
C PRO A 69 5.87 -10.41 4.29
N GLY A 70 5.15 -10.75 3.22
CA GLY A 70 5.75 -11.19 1.97
C GLY A 70 6.33 -10.08 1.09
N ALA A 71 6.06 -8.79 1.39
CA ALA A 71 6.54 -7.64 0.63
C ALA A 71 7.88 -7.16 1.20
N THR A 72 8.98 -7.37 0.47
CA THR A 72 10.31 -6.96 0.95
C THR A 72 10.61 -5.49 0.61
N CYS A 73 10.20 -5.04 -0.57
CA CYS A 73 10.39 -3.66 -1.00
C CYS A 73 9.23 -3.21 -1.91
N VAL A 74 8.83 -1.95 -1.79
CA VAL A 74 7.80 -1.31 -2.62
C VAL A 74 8.42 -0.17 -3.41
N ILE A 75 8.18 -0.14 -4.73
CA ILE A 75 8.80 0.85 -5.63
C ILE A 75 7.76 1.78 -6.26
N PRO A 76 7.38 2.89 -5.58
CA PRO A 76 6.56 3.92 -6.20
C PRO A 76 7.39 4.74 -7.21
N ALA A 77 6.87 4.89 -8.42
CA ALA A 77 7.45 5.78 -9.42
C ALA A 77 6.88 7.21 -9.27
N THR A 78 7.74 8.21 -9.38
CA THR A 78 7.36 9.63 -9.45
C THR A 78 8.44 10.46 -10.13
N SER A 79 8.04 11.50 -10.85
CA SER A 79 8.92 12.56 -11.37
C SER A 79 8.88 13.85 -10.53
N SER A 80 8.04 13.89 -9.49
CA SER A 80 7.84 15.05 -8.61
C SER A 80 8.57 14.86 -7.28
N ILE A 81 9.39 15.85 -6.91
CA ILE A 81 10.09 15.90 -5.60
C ILE A 81 9.08 15.88 -4.45
N LYS A 82 7.99 16.64 -4.56
CA LYS A 82 6.93 16.68 -3.55
C LYS A 82 6.32 15.28 -3.32
N HIS A 83 6.00 14.57 -4.40
CA HIS A 83 5.49 13.20 -4.30
C HIS A 83 6.56 12.24 -3.76
N MET A 84 7.83 12.43 -4.12
CA MET A 84 8.93 11.61 -3.58
C MET A 84 9.00 11.78 -2.06
N GLN A 85 8.97 13.01 -1.56
CA GLN A 85 8.99 13.30 -0.13
C GLN A 85 7.79 12.67 0.60
N ASP A 86 6.59 12.75 0.01
CA ASP A 86 5.38 12.13 0.56
C ASP A 86 5.45 10.59 0.55
N ASN A 87 5.93 10.00 -0.55
CA ASN A 87 6.13 8.56 -0.66
C ASN A 87 7.10 8.04 0.40
N MET A 88 8.17 8.79 0.68
CA MET A 88 9.14 8.43 1.71
C MET A 88 8.49 8.32 3.10
N GLN A 89 7.48 9.14 3.42
CA GLN A 89 6.74 9.04 4.68
C GLN A 89 5.98 7.71 4.83
N GLY A 90 5.65 7.04 3.72
CA GLY A 90 5.09 5.69 3.74
C GLY A 90 6.00 4.63 4.36
N GLY A 91 7.31 4.90 4.47
CA GLY A 91 8.30 4.01 5.09
C GLY A 91 8.58 4.27 6.58
N TYR A 92 7.95 5.29 7.19
CA TYR A 92 8.18 5.67 8.59
C TYR A 92 6.94 5.49 9.46
N GLY A 93 7.11 5.44 10.78
CA GLY A 93 6.02 5.34 11.75
C GLY A 93 5.39 3.95 11.82
N ARG A 94 4.17 3.86 12.34
CA ARG A 94 3.47 2.59 12.52
C ARG A 94 3.02 2.00 11.19
N LEU A 95 3.17 0.69 11.04
CA LEU A 95 2.64 -0.08 9.91
C LEU A 95 1.33 -0.78 10.33
N PRO A 96 0.36 -0.90 9.42
CA PRO A 96 -0.86 -1.65 9.72
C PRO A 96 -0.55 -3.14 9.89
N ASP A 97 -1.19 -3.77 10.86
CA ASP A 97 -1.17 -5.21 11.02
C ASP A 97 -2.11 -5.92 10.02
N ALA A 98 -2.25 -7.24 10.14
CA ALA A 98 -3.13 -8.00 9.26
C ALA A 98 -4.62 -7.61 9.40
N ALA A 99 -5.06 -7.30 10.62
CA ALA A 99 -6.45 -6.92 10.87
C ALA A 99 -6.76 -5.54 10.28
N LEU A 100 -5.87 -4.57 10.47
CA LEU A 100 -6.00 -3.24 9.89
C LEU A 100 -5.88 -3.30 8.37
N ARG A 101 -4.95 -4.06 7.77
CA ARG A 101 -4.93 -4.25 6.30
C ARG A 101 -6.27 -4.77 5.76
N LYS A 102 -6.89 -5.74 6.43
CA LYS A 102 -8.21 -6.25 6.03
C LYS A 102 -9.28 -5.16 6.10
N ARG A 103 -9.28 -4.33 7.15
CA ARG A 103 -10.17 -3.17 7.29
C ARG A 103 -9.90 -2.13 6.20
N MET A 104 -8.65 -1.77 5.95
CA MET A 104 -8.26 -0.81 4.90
C MET A 104 -8.85 -1.21 3.55
N ALA A 105 -8.69 -2.48 3.14
CA ALA A 105 -9.21 -2.96 1.87
C ALA A 105 -10.75 -2.90 1.82
N LYS A 106 -11.43 -3.30 2.91
CA LYS A 106 -12.90 -3.23 3.00
C LYS A 106 -13.41 -1.79 2.92
N ASP A 107 -12.79 -0.88 3.68
CA ASP A 107 -13.18 0.53 3.70
C ASP A 107 -12.92 1.16 2.32
N PHE A 108 -11.79 0.83 1.68
CA PHE A 108 -11.50 1.29 0.31
C PHE A 108 -12.53 0.79 -0.70
N GLU A 109 -12.94 -0.48 -0.65
CA GLU A 109 -13.99 -1.04 -1.49
C GLU A 109 -15.34 -0.33 -1.31
N SER A 110 -15.61 0.26 -0.13
CA SER A 110 -16.84 1.02 0.13
C SER A 110 -16.81 2.48 -0.36
N LEU A 111 -15.64 3.00 -0.74
CA LEU A 111 -15.46 4.36 -1.26
C LEU A 111 -15.69 4.47 -2.77
N VAL A 112 -15.76 3.34 -3.49
CA VAL A 112 -15.78 3.25 -4.96
C VAL A 112 -17.02 2.54 -5.49
#